data_AF-A0AAD7CW58-F1
#
_entry.id   AF-A0AAD7CW58-F1
#
_cell.length_a   1.000
_cell.length_b   1.000
_cell.length_c   1.000
_cell.angle_alpha   90.00
_cell.angle_beta   90.00
_cell.angle_gamma   90.00
#
_symmetry.space_group_name_H-M   'P 1'
#
loop_
_entity.id
_entity.type
_entity.pdbx_description
1 polymer ?
#
loop_
_entity_poly.entity_id
_entity_poly.type
_entity_poly.pdbx_seq_one_letter_code
_entity_poly.pdbx_strand_id
1 'polypeptide(L)'
;MDPLHGGGPLSVHHGSTPTHHRRVQANDTMYSRRLGQNELEYGFNDMFAQVIFCASSALASPLRLRIVWAILRVQNSLLASQIEMPPGCYDEARFIYTPPASPKDVVEEAGRALTIYDNKSGPELDQDFISGPRKSPGAEKSPLVSWTVEYHMAFTVLHAITDGTSAHGSLILERPARTDLELLRVLKMEWAKRWGQPRVTFEVITPSAEARLPRPDGLSAHHVFPRLSSPVSKQALLDVKFDRIQTAALLTKCQLEQVTLQNAVFALCNFAWIPYPSPLGYGNIVLPAFIPSAADPRAIFWLRARAAHSQMRKQSKSPLLLARSQILSAERSWRAKVFARQDDAASGRLPPSPQSPQQSPVNAAVPLVALLGISHLGDLAALYRTECYPAIEFVDSVGHSRKATGGILLFTRTKVFCDGTRMGRARFPAWGG
;
A
#
# COMPACT_ATOMS: atom_id res chain seq x y z
N MET A 1 38.09 -13.96 61.35
CA MET A 1 38.57 -13.31 60.13
C MET A 1 37.45 -13.38 59.12
N ASP A 2 36.76 -12.26 58.93
CA ASP A 2 35.99 -11.95 57.72
C ASP A 2 36.82 -10.92 56.92
N PRO A 3 36.55 -10.64 55.63
CA PRO A 3 35.68 -11.34 54.67
C PRO A 3 36.37 -11.49 53.28
N LEU A 4 35.66 -11.98 52.25
CA LEU A 4 35.55 -11.28 50.94
C LEU A 4 34.57 -12.01 49.97
N HIS A 5 33.43 -11.34 49.79
CA HIS A 5 32.57 -11.19 48.61
C HIS A 5 32.44 -12.30 47.54
N GLY A 6 31.27 -12.95 47.54
CA GLY A 6 30.67 -13.57 46.34
C GLY A 6 29.59 -12.67 45.74
N GLY A 7 29.82 -12.18 44.52
CA GLY A 7 28.92 -11.31 43.77
C GLY A 7 27.72 -12.06 43.20
N GLY A 8 26.52 -11.47 43.35
CA GLY A 8 25.29 -11.93 42.71
C GLY A 8 25.16 -11.43 41.27
N PRO A 9 24.29 -12.07 40.45
CA PRO A 9 24.11 -11.70 39.05
C PRO A 9 23.30 -10.41 38.91
N LEU A 10 23.87 -9.44 38.18
CA LEU A 10 23.21 -8.23 37.72
C LEU A 10 22.13 -8.58 36.69
N SER A 11 20.87 -8.54 37.12
CA SER A 11 19.71 -8.56 36.22
C SER A 11 19.59 -7.18 35.56
N VAL A 12 19.98 -7.10 34.29
CA VAL A 12 19.83 -5.87 33.48
C VAL A 12 18.39 -5.77 33.00
N HIS A 13 17.55 -5.07 33.76
CA HIS A 13 16.23 -4.67 33.29
C HIS A 13 16.36 -3.55 32.24
N HIS A 14 16.22 -3.89 30.95
CA HIS A 14 15.96 -2.92 29.89
C HIS A 14 14.50 -2.43 29.94
N GLY A 15 14.20 -1.58 30.91
CA GLY A 15 12.95 -0.82 30.97
C GLY A 15 13.00 0.37 30.01
N SER A 16 12.82 0.13 28.70
CA SER A 16 12.56 1.19 27.73
C SER A 16 11.06 1.43 27.63
N THR A 17 10.51 2.20 28.57
CA THR A 17 9.18 2.80 28.40
C THR A 17 9.19 3.68 27.15
N PRO A 18 8.30 3.47 26.16
CA PRO A 18 8.20 4.38 25.03
C PRO A 18 7.74 5.74 25.56
N THR A 19 8.61 6.74 25.42
CA THR A 19 8.32 8.14 25.72
C THR A 19 7.17 8.63 24.85
N HIS A 20 5.95 8.60 25.39
CA HIS A 20 4.77 9.15 24.75
C HIS A 20 4.58 10.62 25.16
N HIS A 21 4.55 11.48 24.13
CA HIS A 21 4.03 12.85 24.08
C HIS A 21 4.74 13.91 24.95
N ARG A 22 5.73 14.59 24.35
CA ARG A 22 6.23 15.88 24.84
C ARG A 22 5.16 16.96 24.59
N ARG A 23 4.57 17.48 25.66
CA ARG A 23 3.59 18.58 25.63
C ARG A 23 4.32 19.91 25.43
N VAL A 24 4.13 20.54 24.26
CA VAL A 24 4.54 21.93 23.98
C VAL A 24 3.34 22.86 24.24
N GLN A 25 3.58 24.06 24.79
CA GLN A 25 2.53 24.98 25.24
C GLN A 25 1.72 25.63 24.08
N ALA A 26 0.41 25.39 24.15
CA ALA A 26 -0.75 26.28 24.02
C ALA A 26 -1.21 26.97 22.72
N ASN A 27 -0.46 27.12 21.61
CA ASN A 27 -1.10 27.63 20.37
C ASN A 27 -0.92 26.78 19.10
N ASP A 28 0.10 25.92 19.04
CA ASP A 28 0.23 24.94 17.96
C ASP A 28 0.45 23.56 18.58
N THR A 29 -0.65 22.85 18.84
CA THR A 29 -0.56 21.48 19.36
C THR A 29 -0.11 20.55 18.23
N MET A 30 1.20 20.37 18.10
CA MET A 30 1.80 19.46 17.12
C MET A 30 1.93 18.06 17.72
N TYR A 31 1.49 17.05 16.99
CA TYR A 31 1.65 15.64 17.33
C TYR A 31 2.73 15.03 16.45
N SER A 32 3.56 14.16 17.03
CA SER A 32 4.54 13.42 16.25
C SER A 32 4.76 12.01 16.79
N ARG A 33 5.14 11.09 15.89
CA ARG A 33 5.53 9.71 16.21
C ARG A 33 6.59 9.24 15.22
N ARG A 34 7.64 8.57 15.72
CA ARG A 34 8.64 7.91 14.88
C ARG A 34 8.00 6.84 13.99
N LEU A 35 8.49 6.70 12.76
CA LEU A 35 8.04 5.64 11.86
C LEU A 35 8.46 4.26 12.40
N GLY A 36 7.58 3.28 12.25
CA GLY A 36 7.87 1.87 12.46
C GLY A 36 8.72 1.28 11.35
N GLN A 37 9.17 0.03 11.51
CA GLN A 37 10.03 -0.62 10.52
C GLN A 37 9.34 -0.79 9.15
N ASN A 38 8.07 -1.21 9.09
CA ASN A 38 7.38 -1.31 7.79
C ASN A 38 7.16 0.08 7.21
N GLU A 39 6.82 1.07 8.04
CA GLU A 39 6.61 2.44 7.58
C GLU A 39 7.89 3.03 6.96
N LEU A 40 9.06 2.73 7.52
CA LEU A 40 10.37 3.14 6.99
C LEU A 40 10.74 2.43 5.68
N GLU A 41 10.44 1.13 5.55
CA GLU A 41 10.59 0.42 4.28
C GLU A 41 9.81 1.13 3.16
N TYR A 42 8.59 1.55 3.47
CA TYR A 42 7.65 2.08 2.52
C TYR A 42 7.71 3.60 2.35
N GLY A 43 8.42 4.32 3.22
CA GLY A 43 8.54 5.78 3.18
C GLY A 43 9.09 6.34 1.86
N PHE A 44 9.74 5.50 1.05
CA PHE A 44 10.28 5.87 -0.26
C PHE A 44 9.40 5.44 -1.44
N ASN A 45 8.40 4.59 -1.20
CA ASN A 45 7.52 4.06 -2.24
C ASN A 45 6.19 4.78 -2.20
N ASP A 46 5.86 5.47 -3.29
CA ASP A 46 4.52 6.01 -3.46
C ASP A 46 3.59 4.90 -3.96
N MET A 47 2.42 4.82 -3.34
CA MET A 47 1.30 4.07 -3.86
C MET A 47 0.40 4.99 -4.66
N PHE A 48 -0.14 4.44 -5.74
CA PHE A 48 -1.15 5.07 -6.54
C PHE A 48 -2.36 4.16 -6.62
N ALA A 49 -3.52 4.69 -6.29
CA ALA A 49 -4.79 4.02 -6.48
C ALA A 49 -5.67 4.94 -7.32
N GLN A 50 -6.10 4.47 -8.48
CA GLN A 50 -7.10 5.11 -9.29
C GLN A 50 -8.44 4.44 -9.05
N VAL A 51 -9.48 5.24 -8.89
CA VAL A 51 -10.88 4.80 -8.81
C VAL A 51 -11.60 5.43 -9.99
N ILE A 52 -12.24 4.59 -10.79
CA ILE A 52 -13.01 4.99 -11.97
C ILE A 52 -14.48 4.76 -11.67
N PHE A 53 -15.31 5.79 -11.84
CA PHE A 53 -16.74 5.72 -11.58
C PHE A 53 -17.53 6.68 -12.46
N CYS A 54 -18.79 6.35 -12.75
CA CYS A 54 -19.74 7.23 -13.40
C CYS A 54 -20.69 7.84 -12.37
N ALA A 55 -20.91 9.16 -12.44
CA ALA A 55 -21.81 9.86 -11.55
C ALA A 55 -22.39 11.12 -12.20
N SER A 56 -23.46 11.67 -11.63
CA SER A 56 -23.90 13.03 -11.98
C SER A 56 -22.83 14.05 -11.60
N SER A 57 -22.65 15.09 -12.41
CA SER A 57 -21.67 16.15 -12.13
C SER A 57 -21.91 16.91 -10.84
N ALA A 58 -23.14 16.92 -10.33
CA ALA A 58 -23.47 17.45 -9.01
C ALA A 58 -22.80 16.66 -7.86
N LEU A 59 -22.55 15.35 -8.05
CA LEU A 59 -21.94 14.47 -7.04
C LEU A 59 -20.40 14.53 -7.03
N ALA A 60 -19.80 15.12 -8.05
CA ALA A 60 -18.35 15.28 -8.19
C ALA A 60 -17.96 16.75 -8.42
N SER A 61 -18.71 17.68 -7.80
CA SER A 61 -18.35 19.10 -7.85
C SER A 61 -17.01 19.34 -7.12
N PRO A 62 -16.19 20.33 -7.54
CA PRO A 62 -14.93 20.63 -6.88
C PRO A 62 -15.07 20.90 -5.38
N LEU A 63 -16.09 21.66 -4.98
CA LEU A 63 -16.36 21.95 -3.58
C LEU A 63 -16.68 20.66 -2.80
N ARG A 64 -17.53 19.82 -3.36
CA ARG A 64 -17.92 18.55 -2.75
C ARG A 64 -16.74 17.61 -2.57
N LEU A 65 -15.90 17.44 -3.59
CA LEU A 65 -14.69 16.63 -3.49
C LEU A 65 -13.75 17.15 -2.39
N ARG A 66 -13.60 18.48 -2.24
CA ARG A 66 -12.83 19.08 -1.14
C ARG A 66 -13.43 18.78 0.22
N ILE A 67 -14.74 18.88 0.39
CA ILE A 67 -15.41 18.58 1.66
C ILE A 67 -15.27 17.09 2.00
N VAL A 68 -15.45 16.22 1.01
CA VAL A 68 -15.29 14.77 1.16
C VAL A 68 -13.86 14.42 1.61
N TRP A 69 -12.87 14.99 0.92
CA TRP A 69 -11.46 14.80 1.26
C TRP A 69 -11.11 15.38 2.64
N ALA A 70 -11.69 16.53 3.01
CA ALA A 70 -11.56 17.11 4.34
C ALA A 70 -12.10 16.18 5.44
N ILE A 71 -13.26 15.55 5.23
CA ILE A 71 -13.83 14.59 6.19
C ILE A 71 -12.87 13.41 6.36
N LEU A 72 -12.37 12.83 5.26
CA LEU A 72 -11.43 11.70 5.30
C LEU A 72 -10.14 12.04 6.06
N ARG A 73 -9.59 13.24 5.88
CA ARG A 73 -8.39 13.71 6.56
C ARG A 73 -8.61 14.00 8.05
N VAL A 74 -9.79 14.48 8.45
CA VAL A 74 -10.14 14.61 9.88
C VAL A 74 -10.31 13.24 10.52
N GLN A 75 -10.90 12.29 9.80
CA GLN A 75 -11.09 10.92 10.27
C GLN A 75 -9.78 10.12 10.34
N ASN A 76 -8.78 10.50 9.53
CA ASN A 76 -7.51 9.80 9.43
C ASN A 76 -6.37 10.82 9.41
N SER A 77 -5.86 11.17 10.59
CA SER A 77 -4.76 12.13 10.78
C SER A 77 -3.51 11.80 9.95
N LEU A 78 -3.23 10.51 9.69
CA LEU A 78 -2.12 10.09 8.84
C LEU A 78 -2.26 10.60 7.39
N LEU A 79 -3.48 10.69 6.84
CA LEU A 79 -3.72 11.29 5.51
C LEU A 79 -3.44 12.80 5.46
N ALA A 80 -3.28 13.43 6.62
CA ALA A 80 -2.89 14.82 6.77
C ALA A 80 -1.54 15.01 7.46
N SER A 81 -0.84 13.92 7.77
CA SER A 81 0.47 13.98 8.39
C SER A 81 1.54 14.24 7.33
N GLN A 82 2.58 14.93 7.73
CA GLN A 82 3.83 15.06 6.98
C GLN A 82 4.83 14.02 7.51
N ILE A 83 5.78 13.61 6.67
CA ILE A 83 6.93 12.83 7.12
C ILE A 83 8.12 13.77 7.20
N GLU A 84 8.66 13.96 8.40
CA GLU A 84 9.96 14.57 8.59
C GLU A 84 11.01 13.46 8.61
N MET A 85 12.02 13.60 7.76
CA MET A 85 13.12 12.65 7.65
C MET A 85 14.42 13.44 7.49
N PRO A 86 15.11 13.78 8.60
CA PRO A 86 16.31 14.58 8.53
C PRO A 86 17.43 13.82 7.77
N PRO A 87 18.15 14.47 6.83
CA PRO A 87 19.20 13.83 6.06
C PRO A 87 20.24 13.17 6.96
N GLY A 88 20.55 11.89 6.70
CA GLY A 88 21.48 11.09 7.50
C GLY A 88 20.92 10.50 8.80
N CYS A 89 19.78 11.00 9.31
CA CYS A 89 19.14 10.57 10.56
C CYS A 89 17.83 9.80 10.33
N TYR A 90 17.84 8.82 9.42
CA TYR A 90 16.62 8.11 9.00
C TYR A 90 15.93 7.30 10.12
N ASP A 91 16.64 6.94 11.18
CA ASP A 91 16.06 6.33 12.39
C ASP A 91 15.18 7.31 13.19
N GLU A 92 15.30 8.61 12.93
CA GLU A 92 14.49 9.66 13.55
C GLU A 92 13.32 10.11 12.68
N ALA A 93 13.12 9.46 11.53
CA ALA A 93 12.01 9.77 10.65
C ALA A 93 10.69 9.63 11.42
N ARG A 94 9.81 10.62 11.28
CA ARG A 94 8.58 10.71 12.07
C ARG A 94 7.43 11.26 11.26
N PHE A 95 6.23 10.79 11.58
CA PHE A 95 5.01 11.49 11.22
C PHE A 95 4.88 12.74 12.08
N ILE A 96 4.47 13.84 11.45
CA ILE A 96 4.12 15.10 12.09
C ILE A 96 2.70 15.45 11.66
N TYR A 97 1.84 15.75 12.62
CA TYR A 97 0.48 16.18 12.38
C TYR A 97 0.13 17.39 13.24
N THR A 98 -0.36 18.43 12.59
CA THR A 98 -0.92 19.62 13.24
C THR A 98 -2.41 19.64 12.97
N PRO A 99 -3.27 19.50 13.99
CA PRO A 99 -4.71 19.56 13.79
C PRO A 99 -5.14 20.92 13.23
N PRO A 100 -6.13 20.95 12.34
CA PRO A 100 -6.65 22.20 11.80
C PRO A 100 -7.42 22.98 12.87
N ALA A 101 -7.24 24.30 12.91
CA ALA A 101 -7.85 25.18 13.90
C ALA A 101 -9.38 25.32 13.75
N SER A 102 -9.91 25.06 12.55
CA SER A 102 -11.35 25.10 12.29
C SER A 102 -11.76 24.14 11.15
N PRO A 103 -13.05 23.80 11.04
CA PRO A 103 -13.59 23.06 9.89
C PRO A 103 -13.31 23.72 8.54
N LYS A 104 -13.23 25.06 8.49
CA LYS A 104 -12.92 25.81 7.27
C LYS A 104 -11.48 25.55 6.84
N ASP A 105 -10.54 25.58 7.79
CA ASP A 105 -9.12 25.32 7.52
C ASP A 105 -8.92 23.90 6.98
N VAL A 106 -9.69 22.91 7.47
CA VAL A 106 -9.66 21.54 6.94
C VAL A 106 -10.02 21.55 5.45
N VAL A 107 -11.09 22.25 5.03
CA VAL A 107 -11.53 22.30 3.62
C VAL A 107 -10.48 22.98 2.75
N GLU A 108 -9.88 24.07 3.23
CA GLU A 108 -8.83 24.77 2.50
C GLU A 108 -7.57 23.91 2.36
N GLU A 109 -7.15 23.23 3.43
CA GLU A 109 -6.01 22.33 3.41
C GLU A 109 -6.25 21.10 2.53
N ALA A 110 -7.45 20.53 2.56
CA ALA A 110 -7.88 19.47 1.65
C ALA A 110 -7.87 19.97 0.19
N GLY A 111 -8.31 21.20 -0.06
CA GLY A 111 -8.24 21.84 -1.37
C GLY A 111 -6.81 22.02 -1.89
N ARG A 112 -5.85 22.36 -1.02
CA ARG A 112 -4.43 22.45 -1.41
C ARG A 112 -3.83 21.08 -1.76
N ALA A 113 -4.33 20.01 -1.13
CA ALA A 113 -3.89 18.64 -1.38
C ALA A 113 -4.66 17.94 -2.52
N LEU A 114 -5.61 18.62 -3.16
CA LEU A 114 -6.47 18.08 -4.22
C LEU A 114 -6.27 18.87 -5.52
N THR A 115 -5.75 18.21 -6.54
CA THR A 115 -5.71 18.76 -7.90
C THR A 115 -6.94 18.31 -8.68
N ILE A 116 -7.51 19.16 -9.53
CA ILE A 116 -8.61 18.77 -10.42
C ILE A 116 -8.20 19.14 -11.85
N TYR A 117 -8.25 18.16 -12.74
CA TYR A 117 -8.00 18.27 -14.16
C TYR A 117 -9.33 18.16 -14.91
N ASP A 118 -9.49 18.89 -16.00
CA ASP A 118 -10.68 18.86 -16.86
C ASP A 118 -10.41 18.21 -18.22
N ASN A 119 -9.13 17.92 -18.52
CA ASN A 119 -8.67 17.59 -19.86
C ASN A 119 -7.62 16.47 -19.91
N LYS A 120 -7.41 15.77 -18.80
CA LYS A 120 -6.59 14.55 -18.79
C LYS A 120 -7.47 13.34 -19.03
N SER A 121 -6.84 12.23 -19.40
CA SER A 121 -7.42 10.89 -19.43
C SER A 121 -6.84 10.05 -18.28
N GLY A 122 -7.57 9.02 -17.84
CA GLY A 122 -7.08 8.05 -16.86
C GLY A 122 -5.66 7.52 -17.14
N PRO A 123 -5.33 7.08 -18.37
CA PRO A 123 -3.98 6.65 -18.73
C PRO A 123 -2.91 7.76 -18.66
N GLU A 124 -3.28 9.01 -18.92
CA GLU A 124 -2.36 10.15 -18.74
C GLU A 124 -2.08 10.41 -17.26
N LEU A 125 -3.07 10.25 -16.37
CA LEU A 125 -2.83 10.30 -14.91
C LEU A 125 -1.88 9.17 -14.46
N ASP A 126 -2.07 7.96 -14.97
CA ASP A 126 -1.19 6.83 -14.70
C ASP A 126 0.24 7.11 -15.16
N GLN A 127 0.39 7.62 -16.39
CA GLN A 127 1.68 7.96 -16.95
C GLN A 127 2.37 9.10 -16.20
N ASP A 128 1.62 10.13 -15.80
CA ASP A 128 2.09 11.23 -14.96
C ASP A 128 2.57 10.70 -13.59
N PHE A 129 1.84 9.76 -12.99
CA PHE A 129 2.26 9.15 -11.74
C PHE A 129 3.50 8.27 -11.92
N ILE A 130 3.60 7.50 -12.99
CA ILE A 130 4.70 6.55 -13.19
C ILE A 130 6.00 7.28 -13.58
N SER A 131 5.90 8.22 -14.51
CA SER A 131 7.05 8.85 -15.18
C SER A 131 7.28 10.30 -14.78
N GLY A 132 6.26 10.99 -14.26
CA GLY A 132 6.40 12.37 -13.83
C GLY A 132 7.23 12.52 -12.54
N PRO A 133 7.59 13.76 -12.16
CA PRO A 133 8.08 14.03 -10.80
C PRO A 133 7.04 13.58 -9.77
N ARG A 134 7.44 13.36 -8.52
CA ARG A 134 6.48 13.07 -7.45
C ARG A 134 5.56 14.29 -7.29
N LYS A 135 4.29 14.14 -7.68
CA LYS A 135 3.26 15.18 -7.64
C LYS A 135 2.23 14.86 -6.55
N SER A 136 1.52 15.88 -6.07
CA SER A 136 0.33 15.76 -5.21
C SER A 136 -0.87 15.13 -5.94
N PRO A 137 -1.86 14.56 -5.22
CA PRO A 137 -3.03 13.86 -5.78
C PRO A 137 -3.88 14.70 -6.75
N GLY A 138 -4.61 14.06 -7.66
CA GLY A 138 -5.50 14.73 -8.61
C GLY A 138 -6.75 13.92 -9.04
N ALA A 139 -7.79 14.60 -9.50
CA ALA A 139 -9.04 14.02 -10.03
C ALA A 139 -9.37 14.61 -11.40
N GLU A 140 -10.02 13.87 -12.30
CA GLU A 140 -10.37 14.34 -13.66
C GLU A 140 -11.82 14.03 -14.10
N LYS A 141 -12.24 14.66 -15.20
CA LYS A 141 -13.51 14.42 -15.90
C LYS A 141 -13.29 13.95 -17.35
N SER A 142 -14.01 12.93 -17.81
CA SER A 142 -14.09 12.56 -19.23
C SER A 142 -15.52 12.79 -19.79
N PRO A 143 -15.70 13.48 -20.94
CA PRO A 143 -17.03 13.75 -21.48
C PRO A 143 -17.61 12.50 -22.18
N LEU A 144 -18.71 11.96 -21.64
CA LEU A 144 -19.52 10.94 -22.31
C LEU A 144 -20.99 11.40 -22.41
N VAL A 145 -21.66 11.00 -23.50
CA VAL A 145 -23.02 11.42 -23.87
C VAL A 145 -24.06 10.65 -23.05
N SER A 146 -24.22 11.05 -21.78
CA SER A 146 -25.36 10.77 -20.91
C SER A 146 -25.31 11.77 -19.74
N TRP A 147 -26.37 11.89 -18.92
CA TRP A 147 -26.35 12.79 -17.74
C TRP A 147 -25.30 12.42 -16.68
N THR A 148 -24.62 11.29 -16.85
CA THR A 148 -23.53 10.80 -16.02
C THR A 148 -22.20 10.96 -16.72
N VAL A 149 -21.22 11.49 -16.00
CA VAL A 149 -19.85 11.71 -16.46
C VAL A 149 -18.96 10.62 -15.84
N GLU A 150 -18.01 10.09 -16.59
CA GLU A 150 -16.97 9.21 -16.08
C GLU A 150 -15.88 10.05 -15.40
N TYR A 151 -15.55 9.69 -14.16
CA TYR A 151 -14.55 10.34 -13.33
C TYR A 151 -13.39 9.40 -13.06
N HIS A 152 -12.18 9.93 -13.20
CA HIS A 152 -10.95 9.26 -12.77
C HIS A 152 -10.42 9.96 -11.53
N MET A 153 -10.46 9.28 -10.39
CA MET A 153 -9.94 9.80 -9.14
C MET A 153 -8.65 9.08 -8.78
N ALA A 154 -7.53 9.80 -8.79
CA ALA A 154 -6.22 9.24 -8.50
C ALA A 154 -5.72 9.68 -7.12
N PHE A 155 -5.42 8.70 -6.29
CA PHE A 155 -4.87 8.87 -4.96
C PHE A 155 -3.39 8.50 -4.97
N THR A 156 -2.55 9.50 -4.78
CA THR A 156 -1.12 9.29 -4.50
C THR A 156 -0.93 9.34 -3.00
N VAL A 157 -0.72 8.17 -2.39
CA VAL A 157 -0.51 8.04 -0.94
C VAL A 157 0.86 7.47 -0.67
N LEU A 158 1.51 7.96 0.38
CA LEU A 158 2.75 7.35 0.85
C LEU A 158 2.43 5.95 1.36
N HIS A 159 3.15 4.94 0.88
CA HIS A 159 2.92 3.55 1.28
C HIS A 159 3.24 3.33 2.79
N ALA A 160 3.88 4.29 3.45
CA ALA A 160 4.03 4.32 4.90
C ALA A 160 2.71 4.53 5.66
N ILE A 161 1.67 5.09 5.01
CA ILE A 161 0.37 5.40 5.63
C ILE A 161 -0.64 4.28 5.36
N THR A 162 -0.55 3.64 4.19
CA THR A 162 -1.53 2.65 3.73
C THR A 162 -0.83 1.46 3.10
N ASP A 163 -1.43 0.28 3.23
CA ASP A 163 -1.15 -0.86 2.35
C ASP A 163 -2.07 -0.85 1.12
N GLY A 164 -1.89 -1.85 0.24
CA GLY A 164 -2.74 -2.11 -0.92
C GLY A 164 -4.23 -1.97 -0.59
N THR A 165 -4.71 -2.76 0.36
CA THR A 165 -6.14 -2.87 0.67
C THR A 165 -6.71 -1.59 1.31
N SER A 166 -6.01 -1.01 2.26
CA SER A 166 -6.44 0.21 2.96
C SER A 166 -6.43 1.43 2.04
N ALA A 167 -5.55 1.50 1.04
CA ALA A 167 -5.62 2.54 0.01
C ALA A 167 -6.95 2.51 -0.75
N HIS A 168 -7.56 1.34 -0.96
CA HIS A 168 -8.84 1.24 -1.66
C HIS A 168 -10.05 1.40 -0.73
N GLY A 169 -10.01 0.83 0.48
CA GLY A 169 -11.16 0.84 1.41
C GLY A 169 -11.35 2.14 2.19
N SER A 170 -10.25 2.83 2.56
CA SER A 170 -10.33 4.01 3.44
C SER A 170 -10.84 5.27 2.75
N LEU A 171 -10.86 5.28 1.41
CA LEU A 171 -11.01 6.49 0.60
C LEU A 171 -12.45 6.73 0.13
N ILE A 172 -13.39 5.89 0.55
CA ILE A 172 -14.79 5.99 0.16
C ILE A 172 -15.61 6.33 1.40
N LEU A 173 -16.29 7.48 1.38
CA LEU A 173 -17.12 7.89 2.50
C LEU A 173 -18.38 7.05 2.59
N GLU A 174 -18.46 6.08 3.51
CA GLU A 174 -19.58 5.15 3.75
C GLU A 174 -20.95 5.78 4.06
N ARG A 175 -21.46 6.68 3.22
CA ARG A 175 -22.68 7.45 3.51
C ARG A 175 -23.49 7.70 2.24
N PRO A 176 -24.84 7.63 2.33
CA PRO A 176 -25.73 7.88 1.21
C PRO A 176 -25.56 9.30 0.65
N ALA A 177 -26.13 9.55 -0.53
CA ALA A 177 -26.08 10.84 -1.19
C ALA A 177 -26.53 11.98 -0.25
N ARG A 178 -25.57 12.76 0.24
CA ARG A 178 -25.78 13.97 1.06
C ARG A 178 -25.65 15.20 0.20
N THR A 179 -26.32 16.29 0.53
CA THR A 179 -26.03 17.62 -0.02
C THR A 179 -24.69 18.15 0.49
N ASP A 180 -24.13 19.16 -0.18
CA ASP A 180 -22.87 19.78 0.26
C ASP A 180 -22.99 20.41 1.66
N LEU A 181 -24.16 20.97 1.99
CA LEU A 181 -24.45 21.49 3.32
C LEU A 181 -24.47 20.40 4.39
N GLU A 182 -25.04 19.23 4.09
CA GLU A 182 -25.01 18.08 5.00
C GLU A 182 -23.60 17.53 5.16
N LEU A 183 -22.79 17.48 4.09
CA LEU A 183 -21.38 17.10 4.19
C LEU A 183 -20.59 18.09 5.06
N LEU A 184 -20.83 19.40 4.93
CA LEU A 184 -20.22 20.40 5.82
C LEU A 184 -20.65 20.22 7.28
N ARG A 185 -21.92 19.85 7.54
CA ARG A 185 -22.38 19.51 8.90
C ARG A 185 -21.66 18.28 9.44
N VAL A 186 -21.47 17.25 8.61
CA VAL A 186 -20.66 16.07 8.98
C VAL A 186 -19.24 16.48 9.31
N LEU A 187 -18.59 17.29 8.48
CA LEU A 187 -17.24 17.76 8.71
C LEU A 187 -17.13 18.51 10.04
N LYS A 188 -18.05 19.45 10.31
CA LYS A 188 -18.10 20.19 11.57
C LYS A 188 -18.24 19.25 12.77
N MET A 189 -19.10 18.24 12.67
CA MET A 189 -19.30 17.25 13.72
C MET A 189 -18.06 16.37 13.95
N GLU A 190 -17.46 15.84 12.88
CA GLU A 190 -16.24 15.01 12.97
C GLU A 190 -15.06 15.82 13.51
N TRP A 191 -14.92 17.08 13.09
CA TRP A 191 -13.91 18.00 13.61
C TRP A 191 -14.15 18.31 15.08
N ALA A 192 -15.38 18.68 15.49
CA ALA A 192 -15.69 18.98 16.88
C ALA A 192 -15.48 17.76 17.79
N LYS A 193 -15.85 16.57 17.31
CA LYS A 193 -15.63 15.30 18.00
C LYS A 193 -14.15 15.04 18.30
N ARG A 194 -13.25 15.39 17.37
CA ARG A 194 -11.82 15.09 17.49
C ARG A 194 -10.99 16.22 18.09
N TRP A 195 -11.30 17.45 17.72
CA TRP A 195 -10.46 18.62 17.96
C TRP A 195 -11.17 19.74 18.72
N GLY A 196 -12.51 19.66 18.84
CA GLY A 196 -13.29 20.65 19.60
C GLY A 196 -13.21 20.49 21.12
N GLN A 197 -12.62 19.39 21.61
CA GLN A 197 -12.44 19.14 23.05
C GLN A 197 -11.08 19.67 23.52
N PRO A 198 -10.99 20.31 24.70
CA PRO A 198 -9.73 20.88 25.21
C PRO A 198 -8.67 19.82 25.58
N ARG A 199 -9.07 18.55 25.68
CA ARG A 199 -8.14 17.42 25.87
C ARG A 199 -8.45 16.34 24.83
N VAL A 200 -7.43 15.96 24.08
CA VAL A 200 -7.51 14.83 23.16
C VAL A 200 -7.27 13.55 23.95
N THR A 201 -8.26 12.66 23.96
CA THR A 201 -8.21 11.39 24.72
C THR A 201 -7.89 10.18 23.83
N PHE A 202 -7.66 10.40 22.54
CA PHE A 202 -7.36 9.33 21.57
C PHE A 202 -5.92 9.48 21.06
N GLU A 203 -5.39 8.38 20.54
CA GLU A 203 -4.10 8.39 19.84
C GLU A 203 -4.24 9.16 18.53
N VAL A 204 -3.70 10.38 18.50
CA VAL A 204 -3.82 11.25 17.32
C VAL A 204 -3.17 10.64 16.10
N ILE A 205 -1.94 10.15 16.23
CA ILE A 205 -1.25 9.44 15.16
C ILE A 205 -1.23 7.97 15.54
N THR A 206 -1.92 7.14 14.76
CA THR A 206 -2.01 5.69 15.02
C THR A 206 -0.61 5.11 15.16
N PRO A 207 -0.34 4.29 16.20
CA PRO A 207 0.91 3.56 16.34
C PRO A 207 1.16 2.66 15.13
N SER A 208 2.44 2.39 14.85
CA SER A 208 2.78 1.49 13.76
C SER A 208 2.23 0.08 14.03
N ALA A 209 2.10 -0.73 12.98
CA ALA A 209 1.66 -2.11 13.14
C ALA A 209 2.59 -2.89 14.10
N GLU A 210 3.90 -2.68 14.03
CA GLU A 210 4.88 -3.38 14.87
C GLU A 210 4.80 -2.98 16.33
N ALA A 211 4.42 -1.74 16.63
CA ALA A 211 4.23 -1.29 18.01
C ALA A 211 3.09 -2.05 18.73
N ARG A 212 2.17 -2.64 17.96
CA ARG A 212 1.03 -3.42 18.47
C ARG A 212 1.30 -4.93 18.50
N LEU A 213 2.45 -5.37 18.02
CA LEU A 213 2.80 -6.78 17.87
C LEU A 213 3.87 -7.18 18.89
N PRO A 214 3.81 -8.40 19.46
CA PRO A 214 4.87 -8.90 20.32
C PRO A 214 6.21 -8.95 19.55
N ARG A 215 7.31 -8.57 20.22
CA ARG A 215 8.65 -8.64 19.61
C ARG A 215 9.09 -10.10 19.49
N PRO A 216 9.64 -10.54 18.35
CA PRO A 216 10.12 -11.89 18.20
C PRO A 216 11.51 -12.01 18.81
N ASP A 217 11.75 -13.06 19.58
CA ASP A 217 13.08 -13.38 20.09
C ASP A 217 13.92 -14.04 18.98
N GLY A 218 15.00 -13.37 18.57
CA GLY A 218 16.23 -14.03 18.10
C GLY A 218 16.21 -14.81 16.78
N LEU A 219 15.44 -14.42 15.76
CA LEU A 219 15.53 -15.06 14.44
C LEU A 219 16.03 -14.07 13.37
N SER A 220 17.02 -14.49 12.58
CA SER A 220 17.51 -13.79 11.39
C SER A 220 17.34 -14.70 10.18
N ALA A 221 16.53 -14.31 9.20
CA ALA A 221 16.43 -15.00 7.93
C ALA A 221 16.59 -13.99 6.79
N HIS A 222 17.60 -14.19 5.94
CA HIS A 222 17.92 -13.30 4.84
C HIS A 222 17.65 -14.00 3.51
N HIS A 223 16.83 -13.36 2.67
CA HIS A 223 16.91 -13.56 1.23
C HIS A 223 17.20 -12.21 0.59
N VAL A 224 18.29 -12.15 -0.19
CA VAL A 224 18.72 -10.98 -0.94
C VAL A 224 18.63 -11.37 -2.41
N PHE A 225 17.92 -10.57 -3.19
CA PHE A 225 18.05 -10.61 -4.64
C PHE A 225 18.93 -9.44 -5.05
N PRO A 226 20.01 -9.69 -5.80
CA PRO A 226 20.90 -8.63 -6.22
C PRO A 226 20.21 -7.79 -7.32
N ARG A 227 20.46 -6.47 -7.32
CA ARG A 227 19.83 -5.52 -8.25
C ARG A 227 20.81 -5.13 -9.36
N LEU A 228 20.25 -4.84 -10.53
CA LEU A 228 20.97 -4.13 -11.60
C LEU A 228 20.77 -2.63 -11.44
N SER A 229 21.85 -1.87 -11.52
CA SER A 229 21.79 -0.44 -11.75
C SER A 229 21.61 -0.19 -13.25
N SER A 230 20.46 0.32 -13.67
CA SER A 230 20.31 0.93 -15.01
C SER A 230 20.33 2.45 -14.85
N PRO A 231 21.04 3.19 -15.72
CA PRO A 231 20.98 4.65 -15.73
C PRO A 231 19.61 5.19 -16.17
N VAL A 232 18.77 4.36 -16.79
CA VAL A 232 17.43 4.75 -17.25
C VAL A 232 16.41 3.71 -16.79
N SER A 233 15.43 4.17 -16.00
CA SER A 233 14.28 3.36 -15.60
C SER A 233 13.05 3.85 -16.34
N LYS A 234 12.71 3.22 -17.46
CA LYS A 234 11.38 3.37 -18.06
C LYS A 234 10.45 2.34 -17.42
N GLN A 235 9.36 2.81 -16.84
CA GLN A 235 8.29 1.95 -16.36
C GLN A 235 7.17 1.95 -17.40
N ALA A 236 6.57 0.80 -17.63
CA ALA A 236 5.43 0.63 -18.52
C ALA A 236 4.32 -0.12 -17.77
N LEU A 237 3.09 0.22 -18.09
CA LEU A 237 1.90 -0.47 -17.60
C LEU A 237 1.30 -1.29 -18.74
N LEU A 238 1.02 -2.55 -18.46
CA LEU A 238 0.23 -3.41 -19.34
C LEU A 238 -1.00 -3.87 -18.57
N ASP A 239 -2.18 -3.47 -19.04
CA ASP A 239 -3.46 -3.91 -18.49
C ASP A 239 -4.10 -4.93 -19.42
N VAL A 240 -4.46 -6.10 -18.87
CA VAL A 240 -5.13 -7.18 -19.61
C VAL A 240 -6.48 -7.41 -18.95
N LYS A 241 -7.55 -7.04 -19.66
CA LYS A 241 -8.93 -7.14 -19.19
C LYS A 241 -9.58 -8.40 -19.74
N PHE A 242 -10.27 -9.13 -18.86
CA PHE A 242 -11.14 -10.24 -19.23
C PHE A 242 -12.59 -9.79 -19.15
N ASP A 243 -13.42 -10.22 -20.10
CA ASP A 243 -14.84 -9.91 -20.06
C ASP A 243 -15.57 -10.72 -18.96
N ARG A 244 -16.87 -10.47 -18.81
CA ARG A 244 -17.71 -11.14 -17.81
C ARG A 244 -17.77 -12.66 -18.00
N ILE A 245 -17.88 -13.12 -19.24
CA ILE A 245 -18.03 -14.55 -19.58
C ILE A 245 -16.71 -15.26 -19.30
N GLN A 246 -15.60 -14.69 -19.75
CA GLN A 246 -14.24 -15.17 -19.50
C GLN A 246 -13.95 -15.22 -17.99
N THR A 247 -14.25 -14.16 -17.26
CA THR A 247 -14.04 -14.09 -15.81
C THR A 247 -14.88 -15.14 -15.07
N ALA A 248 -16.15 -15.30 -15.42
CA ALA A 248 -17.02 -16.32 -14.83
C ALA A 248 -16.52 -17.74 -15.12
N ALA A 249 -16.05 -18.01 -16.34
CA ALA A 249 -15.45 -19.30 -16.70
C ALA A 249 -14.16 -19.56 -15.90
N LEU A 250 -13.29 -18.55 -15.75
CA LEU A 250 -12.07 -18.65 -14.95
C LEU A 250 -12.36 -18.94 -13.48
N LEU A 251 -13.31 -18.22 -12.87
CA LEU A 251 -13.72 -18.44 -11.47
C LEU A 251 -14.34 -19.82 -11.27
N THR A 252 -15.23 -20.25 -12.17
CA THR A 252 -15.83 -21.59 -12.16
C THR A 252 -14.74 -22.66 -12.23
N LYS A 253 -13.76 -22.48 -13.12
CA LYS A 253 -12.66 -23.43 -13.25
C LYS A 253 -11.75 -23.45 -12.01
N CYS A 254 -11.43 -22.30 -11.42
CA CYS A 254 -10.67 -22.24 -10.17
C CYS A 254 -11.38 -22.97 -9.03
N GLN A 255 -12.71 -22.81 -8.93
CA GLN A 255 -13.53 -23.51 -7.94
C GLN A 255 -13.48 -25.03 -8.13
N LEU A 256 -13.64 -25.52 -9.37
CA LEU A 256 -13.53 -26.95 -9.69
C LEU A 256 -12.16 -27.53 -9.31
N GLU A 257 -11.10 -26.74 -9.46
CA GLU A 257 -9.72 -27.13 -9.16
C GLU A 257 -9.33 -26.89 -7.69
N GLN A 258 -10.27 -26.42 -6.85
CA GLN A 258 -10.09 -26.11 -5.43
C GLN A 258 -8.95 -25.12 -5.16
N VAL A 259 -8.87 -24.08 -5.99
CA VAL A 259 -7.90 -22.99 -5.87
C VAL A 259 -8.58 -21.64 -6.03
N THR A 260 -7.89 -20.57 -5.64
CA THR A 260 -8.33 -19.20 -5.93
C THR A 260 -7.75 -18.72 -7.27
N LEU A 261 -8.35 -17.65 -7.83
CA LEU A 261 -7.80 -16.98 -9.01
C LEU A 261 -6.35 -16.52 -8.80
N GLN A 262 -6.03 -16.04 -7.58
CA GLN A 262 -4.68 -15.67 -7.18
C GLN A 262 -3.69 -16.84 -7.33
N ASN A 263 -4.08 -18.06 -6.95
CA ASN A 263 -3.21 -19.22 -7.11
C ASN A 263 -3.02 -19.61 -8.58
N ALA A 264 -4.07 -19.48 -9.41
CA ALA A 264 -4.00 -19.73 -10.84
C ALA A 264 -3.06 -18.72 -11.54
N VAL A 265 -3.16 -17.44 -11.19
CA VAL A 265 -2.24 -16.40 -11.68
C VAL A 265 -0.80 -16.67 -11.24
N PHE A 266 -0.60 -17.09 -9.99
CA PHE A 266 0.72 -17.47 -9.50
C PHE A 266 1.35 -18.59 -10.34
N ALA A 267 0.56 -19.62 -10.66
CA ALA A 267 0.99 -20.71 -11.54
C ALA A 267 1.27 -20.22 -12.97
N LEU A 268 0.47 -19.28 -13.49
CA LEU A 268 0.68 -18.69 -14.81
C LEU A 268 2.01 -17.93 -14.90
N CYS A 269 2.32 -17.11 -13.90
CA CYS A 269 3.61 -16.45 -13.79
C CYS A 269 4.76 -17.46 -13.81
N ASN A 270 4.64 -18.51 -13.01
CA ASN A 270 5.64 -19.56 -12.96
C ASN A 270 5.80 -20.30 -14.29
N PHE A 271 4.74 -20.47 -15.09
CA PHE A 271 4.81 -21.00 -16.45
C PHE A 271 5.52 -20.05 -17.42
N ALA A 272 5.16 -18.77 -17.41
CA ALA A 272 5.73 -17.76 -18.29
C ALA A 272 7.24 -17.61 -18.10
N TRP A 273 7.76 -17.96 -16.93
CA TRP A 273 9.17 -17.85 -16.61
C TRP A 273 10.01 -19.10 -16.76
N ILE A 274 9.44 -20.25 -17.08
CA ILE A 274 10.21 -21.47 -17.34
C ILE A 274 11.38 -21.26 -18.32
N PRO A 275 11.24 -20.46 -19.41
CA PRO A 275 12.34 -20.23 -20.33
C PRO A 275 13.53 -19.48 -19.69
N TYR A 276 13.33 -18.87 -18.52
CA TYR A 276 14.33 -18.13 -17.79
C TYR A 276 14.73 -18.94 -16.55
N PRO A 277 16.01 -19.35 -16.40
CA PRO A 277 16.45 -20.30 -15.35
C PRO A 277 16.44 -19.74 -13.92
N SER A 278 15.61 -18.74 -13.61
CA SER A 278 15.46 -18.18 -12.27
C SER A 278 14.30 -18.84 -11.52
N PRO A 279 14.53 -19.47 -10.35
CA PRO A 279 13.44 -19.90 -9.50
C PRO A 279 12.63 -18.68 -9.05
N LEU A 280 11.31 -18.71 -9.25
CA LEU A 280 10.42 -17.72 -8.65
C LEU A 280 10.15 -18.09 -7.20
N GLY A 281 10.66 -17.25 -6.30
CA GLY A 281 10.24 -17.21 -4.91
C GLY A 281 9.41 -15.96 -4.66
N TYR A 282 8.12 -16.15 -4.37
CA TYR A 282 7.29 -15.11 -3.75
C TYR A 282 6.88 -15.64 -2.38
N GLY A 283 7.51 -15.13 -1.32
CA GLY A 283 7.54 -15.86 -0.06
C GLY A 283 8.21 -17.22 -0.23
N ASN A 284 7.87 -18.17 0.64
CA ASN A 284 8.43 -19.53 0.59
C ASN A 284 7.68 -20.43 -0.41
N ILE A 285 7.00 -19.86 -1.40
CA ILE A 285 6.32 -20.64 -2.44
C ILE A 285 7.36 -21.03 -3.49
N VAL A 286 7.67 -22.32 -3.55
CA VAL A 286 8.58 -22.89 -4.54
C VAL A 286 7.78 -23.75 -5.48
N LEU A 287 7.83 -23.42 -6.77
CA LEU A 287 7.21 -24.21 -7.84
C LEU A 287 8.29 -24.77 -8.76
N PRO A 288 8.13 -26.00 -9.29
CA PRO A 288 9.07 -26.58 -10.24
C PRO A 288 9.25 -25.67 -11.47
N ALA A 289 10.49 -25.49 -11.92
CA ALA A 289 10.82 -24.65 -13.07
C ALA A 289 10.81 -25.40 -14.41
N PHE A 290 10.45 -26.69 -14.45
CA PHE A 290 10.44 -27.51 -15.67
C PHE A 290 9.06 -28.11 -15.94
N ILE A 291 8.67 -28.19 -17.22
CA ILE A 291 7.51 -28.96 -17.68
C ILE A 291 8.06 -30.23 -18.34
N PRO A 292 7.72 -31.43 -17.85
CA PRO A 292 8.08 -32.67 -18.55
C PRO A 292 7.49 -32.66 -19.96
N SER A 293 8.29 -32.99 -20.97
CA SER A 293 7.87 -32.95 -22.39
C SER A 293 6.67 -33.86 -22.70
N ALA A 294 6.52 -34.96 -21.96
CA ALA A 294 5.41 -35.90 -22.11
C ALA A 294 4.15 -35.51 -21.31
N ALA A 295 4.20 -34.46 -20.48
CA ALA A 295 3.07 -34.07 -19.63
C ALA A 295 2.16 -33.05 -20.32
N ASP A 296 0.85 -33.17 -20.12
CA ASP A 296 -0.12 -32.16 -20.53
C ASP A 296 0.15 -30.83 -19.79
N PRO A 297 0.49 -29.73 -20.50
CA PRO A 297 0.74 -28.43 -19.88
C PRO A 297 -0.44 -27.93 -19.04
N ARG A 298 -1.69 -28.27 -19.41
CA ARG A 298 -2.88 -27.86 -18.67
C ARG A 298 -2.98 -28.58 -17.32
N ALA A 299 -2.71 -29.88 -17.30
CA ALA A 299 -2.64 -30.66 -16.05
C ALA A 299 -1.53 -30.12 -15.13
N ILE A 300 -0.35 -29.82 -15.67
CA ILE A 300 0.77 -29.26 -14.90
C ILE A 300 0.42 -27.87 -14.36
N PHE A 301 -0.26 -27.02 -15.14
CA PHE A 301 -0.71 -25.70 -14.69
C PHE A 301 -1.57 -25.79 -13.43
N TRP A 302 -2.62 -26.62 -13.45
CA TRP A 302 -3.51 -26.77 -12.29
C TRP A 302 -2.85 -27.48 -11.11
N LEU A 303 -1.95 -28.42 -11.36
CA LEU A 303 -1.11 -29.01 -10.32
C LEU A 303 -0.30 -27.93 -9.59
N ARG A 304 0.33 -27.01 -10.33
CA ARG A 304 1.10 -25.91 -9.75
C ARG A 304 0.22 -24.89 -9.04
N ALA A 305 -0.97 -24.60 -9.55
CA ALA A 305 -1.93 -23.74 -8.86
C ALA A 305 -2.33 -24.34 -7.49
N ARG A 306 -2.61 -25.64 -7.43
CA ARG A 306 -2.88 -26.34 -6.16
C ARG A 306 -1.69 -26.34 -5.21
N ALA A 307 -0.48 -26.56 -5.75
CA ALA A 307 0.75 -26.49 -4.96
C ALA A 307 0.96 -25.08 -4.35
N ALA A 308 0.76 -24.02 -5.15
CA ALA A 308 0.82 -22.65 -4.68
C ALA A 308 -0.22 -22.38 -3.59
N HIS A 309 -1.47 -22.82 -3.79
CA HIS A 309 -2.55 -22.71 -2.79
C HIS A 309 -2.17 -23.38 -1.46
N SER A 310 -1.71 -24.62 -1.51
CA SER A 310 -1.29 -25.38 -0.32
C SER A 310 -0.14 -24.69 0.43
N GLN A 311 0.89 -24.23 -0.30
CA GLN A 311 2.03 -23.52 0.28
C GLN A 311 1.63 -22.17 0.90
N MET A 312 0.81 -21.38 0.21
CA MET A 312 0.27 -20.11 0.72
C MET A 312 -0.54 -20.33 1.99
N ARG A 313 -1.43 -21.33 2.01
CA ARG A 313 -2.27 -21.64 3.19
C ARG A 313 -1.42 -22.11 4.36
N LYS A 314 -0.39 -22.93 4.13
CA LYS A 314 0.56 -23.33 5.17
C LYS A 314 1.33 -22.13 5.72
N GLN A 315 1.75 -21.21 4.86
CA GLN A 315 2.48 -20.02 5.27
C GLN A 315 1.60 -19.03 6.04
N SER A 316 0.37 -18.77 5.60
CA SER A 316 -0.55 -17.84 6.27
C SER A 316 -1.00 -18.33 7.64
N LYS A 317 -1.01 -19.66 7.85
CA LYS A 317 -1.30 -20.29 9.15
C LYS A 317 -0.06 -20.59 9.99
N SER A 318 1.13 -20.23 9.51
CA SER A 318 2.36 -20.51 10.23
C SER A 318 2.44 -19.67 11.52
N PRO A 319 2.75 -20.26 12.68
CA PRO A 319 2.99 -19.47 13.90
C PRO A 319 4.19 -18.52 13.76
N LEU A 320 5.09 -18.80 12.81
CA LEU A 320 6.26 -17.96 12.50
C LEU A 320 5.94 -16.80 11.55
N LEU A 321 4.71 -16.67 11.05
CA LEU A 321 4.36 -15.61 10.08
C LEU A 321 4.67 -14.23 10.65
N LEU A 322 4.28 -13.99 11.90
CA LEU A 322 4.48 -12.72 12.57
C LEU A 322 5.97 -12.37 12.71
N ALA A 323 6.74 -13.27 13.33
CA ALA A 323 8.18 -13.09 13.53
C ALA A 323 8.91 -12.85 12.20
N ARG A 324 8.59 -13.64 11.16
CA ARG A 324 9.15 -13.46 9.81
C ARG A 324 8.82 -12.10 9.21
N SER A 325 7.56 -11.65 9.34
CA SER A 325 7.16 -10.34 8.84
C SER A 325 7.94 -9.21 9.51
N GLN A 326 8.18 -9.30 10.83
CA GLN A 326 8.97 -8.31 11.56
C GLN A 326 10.45 -8.30 11.14
N ILE A 327 11.06 -9.47 10.95
CA ILE A 327 12.45 -9.59 10.49
C ILE A 327 12.60 -9.02 9.07
N LEU A 328 11.70 -9.41 8.17
CA LEU A 328 11.71 -8.90 6.79
C LEU A 328 11.46 -7.40 6.74
N SER A 329 10.58 -6.89 7.61
CA SER A 329 10.34 -5.46 7.79
C SER A 329 11.61 -4.71 8.22
N ALA A 330 12.31 -5.22 9.23
CA ALA A 330 13.55 -4.63 9.73
C ALA A 330 14.63 -4.59 8.65
N GLU A 331 14.80 -5.68 7.90
CA GLU A 331 15.73 -5.76 6.78
C GLU A 331 15.38 -4.74 5.68
N ARG A 332 14.11 -4.68 5.27
CA ARG A 332 13.66 -3.75 4.23
C ARG A 332 13.75 -2.30 4.68
N SER A 333 13.46 -2.03 5.96
CA SER A 333 13.70 -0.73 6.61
C SER A 333 15.17 -0.33 6.53
N TRP A 334 16.08 -1.22 6.90
CA TRP A 334 17.53 -0.95 6.84
C TRP A 334 17.97 -0.62 5.41
N ARG A 335 17.56 -1.41 4.41
CA ARG A 335 17.87 -1.15 3.00
C ARG A 335 17.32 0.19 2.52
N ALA A 336 16.09 0.52 2.91
CA ALA A 336 15.46 1.79 2.57
C ALA A 336 16.29 2.98 3.08
N LYS A 337 16.81 2.90 4.31
CA LYS A 337 17.71 3.93 4.87
C LYS A 337 19.03 4.04 4.10
N VAL A 338 19.61 2.92 3.68
CA VAL A 338 20.82 2.92 2.85
C VAL A 338 20.56 3.65 1.53
N PHE A 339 19.42 3.39 0.87
CA PHE A 339 19.06 4.08 -0.37
C PHE A 339 18.79 5.57 -0.15
N ALA A 340 18.06 5.92 0.92
CA ALA A 340 17.85 7.32 1.31
C ALA A 340 19.17 8.07 1.48
N ARG A 341 20.16 7.42 2.11
CA ARG A 341 21.51 7.95 2.28
C ARG A 341 22.21 8.18 0.95
N GLN A 342 22.09 7.24 0.03
CA GLN A 342 22.68 7.37 -1.31
C GLN A 342 22.04 8.52 -2.08
N ASP A 343 20.72 8.66 -2.02
CA ASP A 343 19.98 9.76 -2.67
C ASP A 343 20.34 11.13 -2.06
N ASP A 344 20.43 11.22 -0.73
CA ASP A 344 20.86 12.45 -0.04
C ASP A 344 22.34 12.77 -0.33
N ALA A 345 23.21 11.77 -0.47
CA ALA A 345 24.60 11.96 -0.85
C ALA A 345 24.72 12.50 -2.29
N ALA A 346 24.00 11.87 -3.23
CA ALA A 346 23.99 12.26 -4.64
C ALA A 346 23.42 13.66 -4.86
N SER A 347 22.49 14.09 -4.00
CA SER A 347 21.92 15.45 -4.00
C SER A 347 22.69 16.47 -3.17
N GLY A 348 23.82 16.09 -2.54
CA GLY A 348 24.64 16.99 -1.72
C GLY A 348 23.98 17.44 -0.41
N ARG A 349 22.96 16.72 0.07
CA ARG A 349 22.23 17.02 1.31
C ARG A 349 22.89 16.48 2.56
N LEU A 350 23.75 15.47 2.41
CA LEU A 350 24.50 14.95 3.55
C LEU A 350 25.66 15.88 3.91
N PRO A 351 25.97 16.03 5.21
CA PRO A 351 27.22 16.64 5.61
C PRO A 351 28.40 15.86 5.00
N PRO A 352 29.54 16.53 4.68
CA PRO A 352 30.71 15.87 4.12
C PRO A 352 31.15 14.75 5.06
N SER A 353 30.92 13.51 4.65
CA SER A 353 31.35 12.36 5.44
C SER A 353 32.88 12.35 5.48
N PRO A 354 33.50 11.97 6.61
CA PRO A 354 34.92 11.60 6.61
C PRO A 354 35.12 10.57 5.50
N GLN A 355 36.09 10.83 4.61
CA GLN A 355 36.35 10.00 3.44
C GLN A 355 36.47 8.54 3.88
N SER A 356 35.42 7.74 3.62
CA SER A 356 35.49 6.31 3.85
C SER A 356 36.41 5.72 2.79
N PRO A 357 37.27 4.75 3.13
CA PRO A 357 38.18 4.13 2.16
C PRO A 357 37.36 3.64 0.96
N GLN A 358 37.76 4.08 -0.24
CA GLN A 358 37.14 3.68 -1.51
C GLN A 358 37.10 2.16 -1.58
N GLN A 359 35.92 1.57 -1.37
CA GLN A 359 35.71 0.17 -1.68
C GLN A 359 35.84 0.01 -3.19
N SER A 360 36.86 -0.74 -3.63
CA SER A 360 37.04 -1.05 -5.04
C SER A 360 35.78 -1.74 -5.58
N PRO A 361 35.28 -1.36 -6.77
CA PRO A 361 34.09 -1.97 -7.33
C PRO A 361 34.35 -3.46 -7.55
N VAL A 362 33.71 -4.30 -6.73
CA VAL A 362 33.69 -5.74 -6.94
C VAL A 362 32.78 -5.97 -8.14
N ASN A 363 33.38 -6.06 -9.33
CA ASN A 363 32.74 -6.44 -10.60
C ASN A 363 32.36 -7.94 -10.59
N ALA A 364 31.63 -8.39 -9.58
CA ALA A 364 30.95 -9.67 -9.68
C ALA A 364 29.77 -9.46 -10.63
N ALA A 365 29.73 -10.23 -11.73
CA ALA A 365 28.59 -10.27 -12.62
C ALA A 365 27.37 -10.72 -11.80
N VAL A 366 26.58 -9.75 -11.37
CA VAL A 366 25.35 -9.99 -10.63
C VAL A 366 24.39 -10.70 -11.58
N PRO A 367 23.88 -11.90 -11.23
CA PRO A 367 22.90 -12.57 -12.07
C PRO A 367 21.69 -11.66 -12.28
N LEU A 368 21.25 -11.57 -13.54
CA LEU A 368 20.09 -10.77 -13.98
C LEU A 368 18.80 -11.34 -13.37
N VAL A 369 18.53 -11.09 -12.09
CA VAL A 369 17.29 -11.54 -11.45
C VAL A 369 16.26 -10.42 -11.57
N ALA A 370 15.34 -10.57 -12.52
CA ALA A 370 14.14 -9.74 -12.55
C ALA A 370 13.31 -10.03 -11.29
N LEU A 371 12.96 -8.98 -10.55
CA LEU A 371 12.14 -9.09 -9.34
C LEU A 371 10.67 -8.99 -9.73
N LEU A 372 9.90 -10.07 -9.59
CA LEU A 372 8.43 -9.98 -9.67
C LEU A 372 7.82 -9.85 -8.28
N GLY A 373 7.12 -8.73 -8.05
CA GLY A 373 6.08 -8.67 -7.05
C GLY A 373 4.75 -9.16 -7.62
N ILE A 374 3.95 -9.88 -6.82
CA ILE A 374 2.56 -10.19 -7.17
C ILE A 374 1.66 -9.57 -6.10
N SER A 375 0.80 -8.66 -6.50
CA SER A 375 -0.19 -8.03 -5.62
C SER A 375 -1.59 -8.42 -6.07
N HIS A 376 -2.40 -8.85 -5.10
CA HIS A 376 -3.79 -9.25 -5.36
C HIS A 376 -4.69 -8.38 -4.50
N LEU A 377 -5.51 -7.57 -5.16
CA LEU A 377 -6.50 -6.75 -4.47
C LEU A 377 -7.77 -7.54 -4.13
N GLY A 378 -7.98 -8.67 -4.80
CA GLY A 378 -9.15 -9.53 -4.61
C GLY A 378 -10.40 -8.95 -5.26
N ASP A 379 -11.53 -9.10 -4.59
CA ASP A 379 -12.83 -8.64 -5.07
C ASP A 379 -13.07 -7.17 -4.72
N LEU A 380 -13.06 -6.31 -5.74
CA LEU A 380 -13.35 -4.89 -5.60
C LEU A 380 -14.76 -4.62 -5.09
N ALA A 381 -15.74 -5.48 -5.38
CA ALA A 381 -17.10 -5.25 -4.89
C ALA A 381 -17.16 -5.32 -3.36
N ALA A 382 -16.41 -6.24 -2.76
CA ALA A 382 -16.28 -6.36 -1.32
C ALA A 382 -15.55 -5.16 -0.68
N LEU A 383 -14.62 -4.53 -1.42
CA LEU A 383 -13.87 -3.37 -0.94
C LEU A 383 -14.66 -2.07 -1.05
N TYR A 384 -15.33 -1.84 -2.19
CA TYR A 384 -15.95 -0.55 -2.50
C TYR A 384 -17.38 -0.40 -1.96
N ARG A 385 -18.01 -1.50 -1.54
CA ARG A 385 -19.40 -1.52 -1.01
C ARG A 385 -20.34 -0.69 -1.87
N THR A 386 -20.37 -0.96 -3.17
CA THR A 386 -21.08 -0.15 -4.18
C THR A 386 -22.57 -0.05 -3.89
N GLU A 387 -23.13 -1.02 -3.15
CA GLU A 387 -24.51 -0.99 -2.65
C GLU A 387 -24.82 0.22 -1.74
N CYS A 388 -23.81 0.84 -1.14
CA CYS A 388 -23.97 2.03 -0.32
C CYS A 388 -24.08 3.33 -1.15
N TYR A 389 -23.85 3.26 -2.47
CA TYR A 389 -23.80 4.43 -3.37
C TYR A 389 -24.60 4.20 -4.66
N PRO A 390 -25.93 4.03 -4.59
CA PRO A 390 -26.74 3.74 -5.77
C PRO A 390 -26.72 4.86 -6.84
N ALA A 391 -26.25 6.06 -6.49
CA ALA A 391 -26.11 7.19 -7.42
C ALA A 391 -24.71 7.28 -8.08
N ILE A 392 -23.80 6.36 -7.75
CA ILE A 392 -22.45 6.26 -8.31
C ILE A 392 -22.29 4.86 -8.87
N GLU A 393 -22.07 4.76 -10.17
CA GLU A 393 -21.72 3.49 -10.81
C GLU A 393 -20.20 3.30 -10.74
N PHE A 394 -19.75 2.33 -9.96
CA PHE A 394 -18.33 1.97 -9.92
C PHE A 394 -17.93 1.27 -11.23
N VAL A 395 -16.91 1.79 -11.90
CA VAL A 395 -16.42 1.25 -13.18
C VAL A 395 -15.23 0.33 -12.95
N ASP A 396 -14.17 0.78 -12.28
CA ASP A 396 -12.97 -0.02 -12.01
C ASP A 396 -12.10 0.64 -10.92
N SER A 397 -11.07 -0.06 -10.44
CA SER A 397 -10.00 0.55 -9.65
C SER A 397 -8.64 -0.02 -9.99
N VAL A 398 -7.71 0.85 -10.38
CA VAL A 398 -6.35 0.48 -10.78
C VAL A 398 -5.36 0.81 -9.66
N GLY A 399 -4.42 -0.09 -9.38
CA GLY A 399 -3.35 0.14 -8.40
C GLY A 399 -1.99 0.15 -9.09
N HIS A 400 -1.19 1.18 -8.82
CA HIS A 400 0.18 1.30 -9.29
C HIS A 400 1.15 1.55 -8.14
N SER A 401 2.40 1.17 -8.36
CA SER A 401 3.50 1.58 -7.48
C SER A 401 4.72 1.81 -8.34
N ARG A 402 5.48 2.87 -8.05
CA ARG A 402 6.74 3.11 -8.73
C ARG A 402 7.69 1.96 -8.42
N LYS A 403 8.24 1.34 -9.46
CA LYS A 403 9.24 0.27 -9.30
C LYS A 403 10.64 0.78 -9.59
N ALA A 404 11.58 0.34 -8.76
CA ALA A 404 12.99 0.44 -9.11
C ALA A 404 13.26 -0.34 -10.41
N THR A 405 14.34 0.02 -11.10
CA THR A 405 14.80 -0.66 -12.30
C THR A 405 14.80 -2.19 -12.14
N GLY A 406 14.28 -2.89 -13.15
CA GLY A 406 14.22 -4.35 -13.18
C GLY A 406 13.12 -4.97 -12.30
N GLY A 407 12.36 -4.14 -11.58
CA GLY A 407 11.16 -4.57 -10.87
C GLY A 407 9.96 -4.69 -11.78
N ILE A 408 9.30 -5.83 -11.74
CA ILE A 408 7.99 -6.08 -12.36
C ILE A 408 6.98 -6.24 -11.21
N LEU A 409 5.77 -5.74 -11.40
CA LEU A 409 4.66 -6.00 -10.50
C LEU A 409 3.49 -6.52 -11.32
N LEU A 410 3.03 -7.72 -10.99
CA LEU A 410 1.74 -8.19 -11.47
C LEU A 410 0.67 -7.83 -10.45
N PHE A 411 -0.33 -7.09 -10.89
CA PHE A 411 -1.48 -6.73 -10.08
C PHE A 411 -2.72 -7.45 -10.61
N THR A 412 -3.50 -8.09 -9.74
CA THR A 412 -4.77 -8.70 -10.15
C THR A 412 -5.92 -8.33 -9.25
N ARG A 413 -7.10 -8.17 -9.84
CA ARG A 413 -8.35 -7.84 -9.17
C ARG A 413 -9.53 -8.44 -9.93
N THR A 414 -10.63 -8.67 -9.24
CA THR A 414 -11.92 -8.97 -9.86
C THR A 414 -12.90 -7.86 -9.53
N LYS A 415 -13.77 -7.51 -10.48
CA LYS A 415 -14.89 -6.61 -10.25
C LYS A 415 -16.19 -7.31 -10.61
N VAL A 416 -17.22 -7.07 -9.82
CA VAL A 416 -18.58 -7.52 -10.14
C VAL A 416 -19.24 -6.45 -10.99
N PHE A 417 -19.68 -6.81 -12.19
CA PHE A 417 -20.53 -5.94 -12.98
C PHE A 417 -21.90 -5.85 -12.30
N CYS A 418 -22.32 -4.64 -11.95
CA CYS A 418 -23.69 -4.40 -11.49
C CYS A 418 -24.61 -4.39 -12.72
N ASP A 419 -24.88 -5.55 -13.32
CA ASP A 419 -26.13 -5.66 -14.06
C ASP A 419 -27.25 -5.72 -13.02
N GLY A 420 -28.23 -4.82 -13.09
CA GLY A 420 -29.33 -4.76 -12.10
C GLY A 420 -30.08 -6.08 -11.91
N THR A 421 -29.84 -7.08 -12.76
CA THR A 421 -30.09 -8.49 -12.53
C THR A 421 -29.17 -9.03 -11.43
N ARG A 422 -29.64 -8.99 -10.17
CA ARG A 422 -29.13 -9.81 -9.07
C ARG A 422 -29.07 -11.28 -9.51
N MET A 423 -27.99 -11.73 -10.15
CA MET A 423 -27.62 -13.13 -10.13
C MET A 423 -27.41 -13.45 -8.66
N GLY A 424 -28.29 -14.33 -8.13
CA GLY A 424 -28.32 -14.67 -6.73
C GLY A 424 -26.89 -14.88 -6.25
N ARG A 425 -26.51 -14.18 -5.18
CA ARG A 425 -25.19 -14.33 -4.55
C ARG A 425 -24.91 -15.82 -4.49
N ALA A 426 -24.07 -16.32 -5.39
CA ALA A 426 -23.29 -17.49 -5.10
C ALA A 426 -22.47 -17.02 -3.91
N ARG A 427 -22.98 -17.28 -2.71
CA ARG A 427 -22.16 -17.22 -1.51
C ARG A 427 -21.04 -18.18 -1.86
N PHE A 428 -19.90 -17.65 -2.29
CA PHE A 428 -18.65 -18.35 -2.08
C PHE A 428 -18.76 -18.80 -0.63
N PRO A 429 -18.76 -20.12 -0.34
CA PRO A 429 -18.76 -20.54 1.05
C PRO A 429 -17.64 -19.76 1.68
N ALA A 430 -17.95 -19.00 2.75
CA ALA A 430 -16.91 -18.40 3.54
C ALA A 430 -15.94 -19.55 3.80
N TRP A 431 -14.73 -19.46 3.26
CA TRP A 431 -13.70 -20.49 3.43
C TRP A 431 -13.25 -20.40 4.88
N GLY A 432 -14.12 -20.83 5.79
CA GLY A 432 -13.90 -20.96 7.21
C GLY A 432 -13.18 -22.28 7.47
N GLY A 433 -12.06 -22.20 8.19
CA GLY A 433 -11.24 -23.33 8.62
C GLY A 433 -9.76 -23.11 8.39
#